data_AF-A0A168K2N5-F1
#
_entry.id   AF-A0A168K2N5-F1
#
_cell.length_a   1.000
_cell.length_b   1.000
_cell.length_c   1.000
_cell.angle_alpha   90.00
_cell.angle_beta   90.00
_cell.angle_gamma   90.00
#
_symmetry.space_group_name_H-M   'P 1'
#
loop_
_entity.id
_entity.type
_entity.pdbx_description
1 polymer ?
#
loop_
_entity_poly.entity_id
_entity_poly.type
_entity_poly.pdbx_seq_one_letter_code
_entity_poly.pdbx_strand_id
1 'polypeptide(L)'
;MIKFFAQQTARGGPQQLRKGVAGKTIGARRSRKIVKDAVYGVTRPAIRRLARRGGVKRMSATIYEETRKVLKDHLTEVLYALQKMGRTLYGFDPAMGHLVVDKAHRRHKQIVLRH
;
A
#
# COMPACT_ATOMS: atom_id res chain seq x y z
N MET A 1 19.48 -65.73 12.91
CA MET A 1 20.63 -64.80 12.77
C MET A 1 20.42 -64.00 11.49
N ILE A 2 19.43 -63.10 11.41
CA ILE A 2 19.33 -61.72 11.95
C ILE A 2 20.55 -60.87 11.60
N LYS A 3 20.37 -59.96 10.63
CA LYS A 3 20.74 -58.54 10.68
C LYS A 3 19.94 -57.80 9.61
N PHE A 4 18.73 -57.37 9.99
CA PHE A 4 17.99 -56.28 9.34
C PHE A 4 18.80 -55.01 9.52
N PHE A 5 19.38 -54.48 8.44
CA PHE A 5 20.08 -53.19 8.46
C PHE A 5 19.09 -52.08 8.11
N ALA A 6 18.62 -51.39 9.13
CA ALA A 6 17.76 -50.22 9.00
C ALA A 6 18.54 -49.06 8.36
N GLN A 7 18.17 -48.65 7.15
CA GLN A 7 18.56 -47.33 6.64
C GLN A 7 17.65 -46.26 7.27
N GLN A 8 18.23 -45.50 8.19
CA GLN A 8 17.68 -44.22 8.63
C GLN A 8 17.90 -43.19 7.52
N THR A 9 16.83 -42.76 6.81
CA THR A 9 16.87 -41.51 6.06
C THR A 9 16.28 -40.39 6.91
N ALA A 10 17.05 -39.93 7.89
CA ALA A 10 16.76 -38.71 8.63
C ALA A 10 17.05 -37.50 7.71
N ARG A 11 16.09 -37.10 6.87
CA ARG A 11 16.12 -35.78 6.21
C ARG A 11 15.36 -34.76 7.06
N GLY A 12 15.99 -34.38 8.15
CA GLY A 12 15.62 -33.25 9.00
C GLY A 12 16.89 -32.55 9.48
N GLY A 13 17.53 -31.79 8.58
CA GLY A 13 18.73 -31.04 8.92
C GLY A 13 18.40 -29.89 9.89
N PRO A 14 19.32 -29.53 10.81
CA PRO A 14 19.08 -28.48 11.79
C PRO A 14 18.89 -27.13 11.11
N GLN A 15 17.75 -26.49 11.40
CA GLN A 15 17.42 -25.15 10.97
C GLN A 15 18.40 -24.17 11.61
N GLN A 16 19.43 -23.77 10.86
CA GLN A 16 20.33 -22.71 11.27
C GLN A 16 19.54 -21.39 11.30
N LEU A 17 19.10 -21.02 12.51
CA LEU A 17 18.55 -19.71 12.82
C LEU A 17 19.66 -18.69 12.51
N ARG A 18 19.54 -17.95 11.40
CA ARG A 18 20.49 -16.88 11.07
C ARG A 18 20.40 -15.80 12.14
N LYS A 19 21.32 -15.86 13.10
CA LYS A 19 21.56 -14.83 14.10
C LYS A 19 22.36 -13.71 13.43
N GLY A 20 21.75 -12.53 13.32
CA GLY A 20 22.47 -11.26 13.18
C GLY A 20 22.41 -10.59 11.81
N VAL A 21 21.45 -9.67 11.64
CA VAL A 21 21.82 -8.25 11.65
C VAL A 21 20.85 -7.54 12.58
N ALA A 22 21.29 -7.37 13.83
CA ALA A 22 20.71 -6.40 14.74
C ALA A 22 21.06 -5.00 14.18
N GLY A 23 20.17 -4.48 13.34
CA GLY A 23 20.20 -3.12 12.82
C GLY A 23 18.90 -2.41 13.16
N LYS A 24 18.51 -2.43 14.43
CA LYS A 24 17.52 -1.49 14.95
C LYS A 24 18.16 -0.10 14.96
N THR A 25 18.21 0.56 13.79
CA THR A 25 18.37 2.01 13.75
C THR A 25 17.05 2.61 14.21
N ILE A 26 16.89 2.71 15.52
CA ILE A 26 15.93 3.63 16.12
C ILE A 26 16.41 5.03 15.74
N GLY A 27 15.64 5.73 14.89
CA GLY A 27 15.86 7.16 14.65
C GLY A 27 16.35 7.60 13.27
N ALA A 28 16.31 6.76 12.23
CA ALA A 28 16.38 7.30 10.87
C ALA A 28 15.10 8.13 10.64
N ARG A 29 15.21 9.47 10.63
CA ARG A 29 14.12 10.36 10.19
C ARG A 29 13.69 9.92 8.80
N ARG A 30 12.61 9.15 8.73
CA ARG A 30 12.01 8.69 7.48
C ARG A 30 11.37 9.91 6.83
N SER A 31 12.13 10.61 6.01
CA SER A 31 11.55 11.55 5.06
C SER A 31 10.71 10.72 4.08
N ARG A 32 9.38 10.90 4.13
CA ARG A 32 8.49 10.30 3.14
C ARG A 32 8.59 11.16 1.88
N LYS A 33 8.95 10.55 0.76
CA LYS A 33 8.81 11.20 -0.55
C LYS A 33 7.35 11.60 -0.73
N ILE A 34 7.08 12.90 -0.84
CA ILE A 34 5.76 13.40 -1.23
C ILE A 34 5.62 13.04 -2.70
N VAL A 35 4.89 11.96 -2.97
CA VAL A 35 4.49 11.62 -4.33
C VAL A 35 3.44 12.64 -4.75
N LYS A 36 3.74 13.39 -5.82
CA LYS A 36 2.89 14.48 -6.31
C LYS A 36 1.55 13.96 -6.85
N ASP A 37 1.55 12.78 -7.49
CA ASP A 37 0.31 12.12 -7.94
C ASP A 37 -0.03 10.89 -7.12
N ALA A 38 -1.21 10.91 -6.49
CA ALA A 38 -1.71 9.80 -5.66
C ALA A 38 -1.79 8.47 -6.44
N VAL A 39 -1.96 8.52 -7.76
CA VAL A 39 -2.06 7.36 -8.66
C VAL A 39 -0.81 6.48 -8.61
N TYR A 40 0.39 7.07 -8.53
CA TYR A 40 1.63 6.31 -8.39
C TYR A 40 1.85 5.72 -6.99
N GLY A 41 1.04 6.15 -6.01
CA GLY A 41 0.93 5.49 -4.71
C GLY A 41 0.41 4.06 -4.84
N VAL A 42 -0.34 3.74 -5.92
CA VAL A 42 -0.67 2.37 -6.30
C VAL A 42 0.55 1.74 -6.98
N THR A 43 1.41 1.16 -6.15
CA THR A 43 2.68 0.57 -6.56
C THR A 43 2.50 -0.72 -7.36
N ARG A 44 3.47 -1.06 -8.22
CA ARG A 44 3.48 -2.33 -8.98
C ARG A 44 3.29 -3.58 -8.11
N PRO A 45 3.90 -3.70 -6.91
CA PRO A 45 3.63 -4.82 -6.00
C PRO A 45 2.19 -4.87 -5.50
N ALA A 46 1.53 -3.71 -5.28
CA ALA A 46 0.12 -3.68 -4.87
C ALA A 46 -0.78 -4.23 -5.96
N ILE A 47 -0.59 -3.79 -7.21
CA ILE A 47 -1.33 -4.30 -8.38
C ILE A 47 -1.09 -5.80 -8.54
N ARG A 48 0.15 -6.26 -8.36
CA ARG A 48 0.47 -7.69 -8.39
C ARG A 48 -0.32 -8.46 -7.33
N ARG A 49 -0.36 -7.98 -6.07
CA ARG A 49 -1.12 -8.64 -5.00
C ARG A 49 -2.61 -8.73 -5.32
N LEU A 50 -3.21 -7.68 -5.88
CA LEU A 50 -4.61 -7.69 -6.31
C LEU A 50 -4.86 -8.73 -7.41
N ALA A 51 -4.05 -8.70 -8.47
CA ALA A 51 -4.17 -9.65 -9.58
C ALA A 51 -3.97 -11.09 -9.12
N ARG A 52 -3.01 -11.35 -8.21
CA ARG A 52 -2.82 -12.69 -7.62
C ARG A 52 -4.02 -13.13 -6.80
N ARG A 53 -4.63 -12.25 -6.02
CA ARG A 53 -5.88 -12.55 -5.30
C ARG A 53 -7.02 -12.90 -6.26
N GLY A 54 -7.06 -12.26 -7.43
CA GLY A 54 -7.98 -12.57 -8.51
C GLY A 54 -7.62 -13.79 -9.37
N GLY A 55 -6.62 -14.59 -9.00
CA GLY A 55 -6.25 -15.81 -9.75
C GLY A 55 -5.40 -15.59 -11.01
N VAL A 56 -4.90 -14.37 -11.24
CA VAL A 56 -4.10 -14.07 -12.43
C VAL A 56 -2.73 -14.75 -12.36
N LYS A 57 -2.41 -15.63 -13.32
CA LYS A 57 -1.15 -16.43 -13.37
C LYS A 57 0.03 -15.70 -14.02
N ARG A 58 -0.19 -14.91 -15.07
CA ARG A 58 0.83 -14.08 -15.74
C ARG A 58 0.25 -12.70 -16.04
N MET A 59 1.09 -11.67 -15.98
CA MET A 59 0.68 -10.29 -16.22
C MET A 59 1.66 -9.64 -17.19
N SER A 60 1.13 -8.92 -18.18
CA SER A 60 1.91 -8.04 -19.06
C SER A 60 2.36 -6.78 -18.33
N ALA A 61 3.38 -6.10 -18.86
CA ALA A 61 3.89 -4.84 -18.33
C ALA A 61 2.90 -3.67 -18.53
N THR A 62 2.09 -3.69 -19.58
CA THR A 62 1.11 -2.63 -19.89
C THR A 62 0.01 -2.52 -18.83
N ILE A 63 -0.32 -3.64 -18.19
CA ILE A 63 -1.39 -3.74 -17.18
C ILE A 63 -1.15 -2.81 -15.98
N TYR A 64 0.09 -2.48 -15.63
CA TYR A 64 0.34 -1.62 -14.47
C TYR A 64 -0.21 -0.20 -14.65
N GLU A 65 -0.06 0.38 -15.84
CA GLU A 65 -0.56 1.72 -16.12
C GLU A 65 -2.05 1.70 -16.43
N GLU A 66 -2.52 0.68 -17.14
CA GLU A 66 -3.94 0.51 -17.45
C GLU A 66 -4.78 0.33 -16.17
N THR A 67 -4.31 -0.49 -15.22
CA THR A 67 -5.01 -0.67 -13.93
C THR A 67 -5.11 0.64 -13.16
N ARG A 68 -4.07 1.50 -13.21
CA ARG A 68 -4.10 2.80 -12.53
C ARG A 68 -5.16 3.73 -13.13
N LYS A 69 -5.30 3.73 -14.45
CA LYS A 69 -6.36 4.49 -15.15
C LYS A 69 -7.74 3.99 -14.73
N VAL A 70 -7.99 2.69 -14.87
CA VAL A 70 -9.28 2.07 -14.51
C VAL A 70 -9.66 2.34 -13.06
N LEU A 71 -8.70 2.25 -12.13
CA LEU A 71 -8.94 2.55 -10.72
C LEU A 71 -9.39 4.01 -10.50
N LYS A 72 -8.79 4.96 -11.21
CA LYS A 72 -9.15 6.38 -11.09
C LYS A 72 -10.54 6.65 -11.66
N ASP A 73 -10.83 6.08 -12.83
CA ASP A 73 -12.11 6.24 -13.51
C ASP A 73 -13.24 5.65 -12.65
N HIS A 74 -13.05 4.43 -12.17
CA HIS A 74 -14.03 3.76 -11.30
C HIS A 74 -14.31 4.51 -10.00
N LEU A 75 -13.29 5.04 -9.32
CA LEU A 75 -13.50 5.83 -8.10
C LEU A 75 -14.29 7.11 -8.40
N THR A 76 -14.05 7.74 -9.54
CA THR A 76 -14.79 8.94 -9.97
C THR A 76 -16.26 8.61 -10.21
N GLU A 77 -16.55 7.50 -10.90
CA GLU A 77 -17.90 7.02 -11.16
C GLU A 77 -18.66 6.70 -9.86
N VAL A 78 -18.03 5.97 -8.93
CA VAL A 78 -18.66 5.59 -7.66
C VAL A 78 -19.02 6.83 -6.83
N LEU A 79 -18.11 7.80 -6.74
CA LEU A 79 -18.37 9.03 -5.99
C LEU A 79 -19.51 9.84 -6.62
N TYR A 80 -19.55 9.93 -7.94
CA TYR A 80 -20.62 10.59 -8.65
C TYR A 80 -21.97 9.90 -8.42
N ALA A 81 -22.02 8.57 -8.52
CA ALA A 81 -23.23 7.79 -8.29
C ALA A 81 -23.75 7.93 -6.85
N LEU A 82 -22.86 7.85 -5.86
CA LEU A 82 -23.19 8.01 -4.44
C LEU A 82 -23.75 9.41 -4.14
N GLN A 83 -23.16 10.46 -4.74
CA GLN A 83 -23.67 11.82 -4.64
C GLN A 83 -25.08 11.95 -5.25
N LYS A 84 -25.35 11.31 -6.39
CA LYS A 84 -26.68 11.34 -7.03
C LYS A 84 -27.76 10.66 -6.19
N MET A 85 -27.39 9.64 -5.43
CA MET A 85 -28.30 8.94 -4.52
C MET A 85 -28.46 9.64 -3.16
N GLY A 86 -27.80 10.79 -2.94
CA GLY A 86 -27.80 11.49 -1.65
C GLY A 86 -27.06 10.75 -0.53
N ARG A 87 -26.27 9.72 -0.88
CA ARG A 87 -25.50 8.90 0.07
C ARG A 87 -24.05 9.35 0.00
N THR A 88 -23.72 10.36 0.79
CA THR A 88 -22.35 10.87 0.89
C THR A 88 -21.44 9.85 1.58
N LEU A 89 -20.22 9.71 1.07
CA LEU A 89 -19.20 8.89 1.71
C LEU A 89 -18.36 9.79 2.61
N TYR A 90 -18.44 9.58 3.93
CA TYR A 90 -17.77 10.44 4.90
C TYR A 90 -16.26 10.55 4.63
N GLY A 91 -15.78 11.78 4.49
CA GLY A 91 -14.38 12.09 4.16
C GLY A 91 -14.05 12.14 2.66
N PHE A 92 -15.03 11.87 1.79
CA PHE A 92 -14.90 11.97 0.34
C PHE A 92 -15.83 13.02 -0.29
N ASP A 93 -16.57 13.76 0.53
CA ASP A 93 -17.48 14.82 0.10
C ASP A 93 -16.73 16.05 -0.41
N PRO A 94 -17.10 16.60 -1.59
CA PRO A 94 -16.49 17.81 -2.15
C PRO A 94 -16.50 19.00 -1.18
N ALA A 95 -17.55 19.13 -0.36
CA ALA A 95 -17.69 20.20 0.62
C ALA A 95 -16.70 20.10 1.79
N MET A 96 -16.24 18.90 2.15
CA MET A 96 -15.29 18.68 3.24
C MET A 96 -13.84 18.97 2.82
N GLY A 97 -13.52 18.83 1.53
CA GLY A 97 -12.17 19.07 1.00
C GLY A 97 -11.67 20.50 1.19
N HIS A 98 -12.56 21.50 1.14
CA HIS A 98 -12.20 22.91 1.34
C HIS A 98 -11.88 23.23 2.81
N LEU A 99 -12.64 22.65 3.75
CA LEU A 99 -12.49 22.92 5.18
C LEU A 99 -11.16 22.42 5.78
N VAL A 100 -10.59 21.33 5.25
CA VAL A 100 -9.30 20.79 5.73
C VAL A 100 -8.12 21.63 5.23
N VAL A 101 -8.19 22.12 3.99
CA VAL A 101 -7.16 23.00 3.39
C VAL A 101 -7.14 24.37 4.10
N ASP A 102 -8.30 24.91 4.45
CA ASP A 102 -8.42 26.18 5.18
C ASP A 102 -7.86 26.10 6.61
N LYS A 103 -8.00 24.94 7.28
CA LYS A 103 -7.44 24.72 8.62
C LYS A 103 -5.92 24.58 8.58
N ALA A 104 -5.37 23.93 7.54
CA ALA A 104 -3.94 23.82 7.32
C ALA A 104 -3.30 25.19 7.03
N HIS A 105 -3.94 26.03 6.21
CA HIS A 105 -3.48 27.40 5.93
C HIS A 105 -3.47 28.31 7.17
N ARG A 106 -4.50 28.22 8.03
CA ARG A 106 -4.55 29.02 9.28
C ARG A 106 -3.46 28.65 10.29
N ARG A 107 -3.14 27.35 10.43
CA ARG A 107 -2.02 26.90 11.29
C ARG A 107 -0.67 27.40 10.80
N HIS A 108 -0.44 27.42 9.49
CA HIS A 108 0.80 27.94 8.92
C HIS A 108 0.95 29.46 9.16
N LYS A 109 -0.13 30.24 9.00
CA LYS A 109 -0.09 31.69 9.29
C LYS A 109 0.16 32.03 10.77
N GLN A 110 -0.38 31.25 11.71
CA GLN A 110 -0.15 31.48 13.15
C GLN A 110 1.30 31.20 13.60
N ILE A 111 2.01 30.31 12.90
CA ILE A 111 3.40 29.96 13.23
C ILE A 111 4.37 31.02 12.66
N VAL A 112 4.10 31.55 11.47
CA VAL A 112 4.96 32.55 10.81
C VAL A 112 4.81 33.95 11.43
N LEU A 113 3.66 34.27 12.02
CA LEU A 113 3.40 35.57 12.67
C LEU A 113 3.81 35.65 14.16
N ARG A 114 4.56 34.65 14.66
CA ARG A 114 5.03 34.58 16.06
C ARG A 114 6.55 34.82 16.23
N HIS A 115 7.23 35.34 15.21
CA HIS A 115 8.60 35.83 15.29
C HIS A 115 8.66 37.30 14.88
#